data_AF-A0A9E1Q3R9-F1
#
_entry.id   AF-A0A9E1Q3R9-F1
#
_cell.length_a   1.000
_cell.length_b   1.000
_cell.length_c   1.000
_cell.angle_alpha   90.00
_cell.angle_beta   90.00
_cell.angle_gamma   90.00
#
_symmetry.space_group_name_H-M   'P 1'
#
loop_
_entity.id
_entity.type
_entity.pdbx_description
1 polymer ?
#
loop_
_entity_poly.entity_id
_entity_poly.type
_entity_poly.pdbx_seq_one_letter_code
_entity_poly.pdbx_strand_id
1 'polypeptide(L)'
;LLEAGADVSVNDIAEGRTPLMHAVRTGKIEAVALLINAGAKVNGIDNKKSTALHIGAGSNNVTLDKIELLVASGADVNAKNSSGETALDLAKLRTDDNGSMIVEYLSNLISTE
;
A
#
# COMPACT_ATOMS: atom_id res chain seq x y z
N LEU A 1 -2.37 25.11 -1.97
CA LEU A 1 -2.98 25.22 -0.62
C LEU A 1 -2.48 24.05 0.23
N LEU A 2 -1.33 24.22 0.88
CA LEU A 2 -0.77 23.30 1.89
C LEU A 2 -0.41 24.13 3.12
N GLU A 3 -1.37 24.89 3.61
CA GLU A 3 -1.32 25.56 4.92
C GLU A 3 -2.67 25.33 5.60
N ALA A 4 -2.62 25.17 6.92
CA ALA A 4 -3.59 24.51 7.79
C ALA A 4 -3.43 22.99 7.80
N GLY A 5 -3.20 22.46 9.00
CA GLY A 5 -3.19 21.03 9.30
C GLY A 5 -4.49 20.37 8.86
N ALA A 6 -4.53 20.00 7.58
CA ALA A 6 -5.53 19.14 7.03
C ALA A 6 -5.46 17.88 7.88
N ASP A 7 -6.45 17.74 8.77
CA ASP A 7 -6.73 16.49 9.42
C ASP A 7 -7.08 15.52 8.30
N VAL A 8 -6.08 14.79 7.83
CA VAL A 8 -6.22 13.84 6.74
C VAL A 8 -7.03 12.63 7.23
N SER A 9 -7.69 12.70 8.39
CA SER A 9 -8.64 11.73 8.89
C SER A 9 -10.00 11.80 8.18
N VAL A 10 -10.03 11.83 6.85
CA VAL A 10 -11.21 11.31 6.14
C VAL A 10 -11.16 9.78 6.25
N ASN A 11 -11.18 9.32 7.50
CA ASN A 11 -11.33 7.93 7.86
C ASN A 11 -12.69 7.54 7.29
N ASP A 12 -12.63 6.63 6.34
CA ASP A 12 -13.52 5.48 6.31
C ASP A 12 -13.51 4.85 7.72
N ILE A 13 -14.21 5.47 8.69
CA ILE A 13 -14.14 5.16 10.13
C ILE A 13 -14.51 3.70 10.39
N ALA A 14 -15.27 3.10 9.46
CA ALA A 14 -15.63 1.69 9.49
C ALA A 14 -14.43 0.76 9.27
N GLU A 15 -13.51 1.11 8.37
CA GLU A 15 -12.37 0.26 8.01
C GLU A 15 -11.03 0.73 8.60
N GLY A 16 -10.94 1.96 9.10
CA GLY A 16 -9.72 2.50 9.73
C GLY A 16 -8.59 2.80 8.73
N ARG A 17 -8.92 3.01 7.46
CA ARG A 17 -7.93 3.23 6.40
C ARG A 17 -7.24 4.59 6.53
N THR A 18 -5.93 4.59 6.25
CA THR A 18 -5.15 5.82 6.18
C THR A 18 -5.30 6.50 4.81
N PRO A 19 -5.00 7.81 4.70
CA PRO A 19 -4.97 8.53 3.43
C PRO A 19 -4.07 7.90 2.39
N LEU A 20 -2.92 7.38 2.82
CA LEU A 20 -1.99 6.69 1.95
C LEU A 20 -2.62 5.44 1.34
N MET A 21 -3.39 4.66 2.10
CA MET A 21 -4.12 3.49 1.58
C MET A 21 -5.15 3.89 0.51
N HIS A 22 -5.87 4.99 0.72
CA HIS A 22 -6.82 5.50 -0.27
C HIS A 22 -6.09 5.96 -1.55
N ALA A 23 -5.01 6.73 -1.40
CA ALA A 23 -4.23 7.21 -2.54
C ALA A 23 -3.59 6.05 -3.34
N VAL A 24 -3.12 5.01 -2.67
CA VAL A 24 -2.59 3.81 -3.34
C VAL A 24 -3.69 3.13 -4.15
N ARG A 25 -4.85 2.87 -3.54
CA ARG A 25 -5.95 2.12 -4.18
C ARG A 25 -6.60 2.87 -5.33
N THR A 26 -6.84 4.18 -5.19
CA THR A 26 -7.68 4.95 -6.14
C THR A 26 -7.02 6.21 -6.68
N GLY A 27 -5.94 6.68 -6.05
CA GLY A 27 -5.23 7.89 -6.46
C GLY A 27 -4.21 7.66 -7.58
N LYS A 28 -3.61 8.74 -8.07
CA LYS A 28 -2.45 8.65 -8.97
C LYS A 28 -1.15 8.49 -8.18
N ILE A 29 -0.08 8.07 -8.84
CA ILE A 29 1.25 7.88 -8.22
C ILE A 29 1.74 9.17 -7.54
N GLU A 30 1.44 10.35 -8.11
CA GLU A 30 1.84 11.64 -7.55
C GLU A 30 1.16 11.93 -6.21
N ALA A 31 -0.06 11.45 -6.02
CA ALA A 31 -0.76 11.59 -4.74
C ALA A 31 -0.14 10.68 -3.67
N VAL A 32 0.28 9.47 -4.05
CA VAL A 32 1.02 8.55 -3.16
C VAL A 32 2.34 9.19 -2.75
N ALA A 33 3.11 9.69 -3.71
CA ALA A 33 4.40 10.36 -3.45
C ALA A 33 4.24 11.61 -2.58
N LEU A 34 3.24 12.45 -2.85
CA LEU A 34 2.97 13.64 -2.05
C LEU A 34 2.68 13.29 -0.59
N LEU A 35 1.84 12.29 -0.34
CA LEU A 35 1.50 11.87 1.02
C LEU A 35 2.70 11.30 1.77
N ILE A 36 3.52 10.48 1.10
CA ILE A 36 4.77 9.96 1.69
C ILE A 36 5.71 11.13 2.05
N ASN A 37 5.91 12.08 1.13
CA ASN A 37 6.74 13.26 1.36
C ASN A 37 6.19 14.18 2.46
N ALA A 38 4.87 14.19 2.66
CA ALA A 38 4.21 14.90 3.75
C ALA A 38 4.30 14.16 5.11
N GLY A 39 5.00 13.02 5.17
CA GLY A 39 5.21 12.27 6.41
C GLY A 39 4.12 11.24 6.72
N ALA A 40 3.36 10.78 5.72
CA ALA A 40 2.41 9.70 5.92
C ALA A 40 3.09 8.43 6.47
N LYS A 41 2.47 7.78 7.46
CA LYS A 41 2.97 6.53 8.02
C LYS A 41 2.80 5.39 7.01
N VAL A 42 3.89 5.03 6.31
CA VAL A 42 3.91 3.99 5.28
C VAL A 42 3.42 2.63 5.81
N ASN A 43 3.86 2.27 7.02
CA ASN A 43 3.42 1.06 7.74
C ASN A 43 2.22 1.34 8.68
N GLY A 44 1.41 2.35 8.37
CA GLY A 44 0.12 2.54 9.03
C GLY A 44 -0.80 1.38 8.71
N ILE A 45 -1.62 0.97 9.68
CA ILE A 45 -2.51 -0.18 9.55
C ILE A 45 -3.97 0.22 9.68
N ASP A 46 -4.84 -0.50 8.97
CA ASP A 46 -6.28 -0.39 9.10
C ASP A 46 -6.84 -1.35 10.17
N ASN A 47 -8.16 -1.42 10.32
CA ASN A 47 -8.82 -2.29 11.31
C ASN A 47 -8.55 -3.79 11.06
N LYS A 48 -8.10 -4.17 9.85
CA LYS A 48 -7.70 -5.53 9.48
C LYS A 48 -6.19 -5.74 9.54
N LYS A 49 -5.46 -4.82 10.18
CA LYS A 49 -3.99 -4.79 10.22
C LYS A 49 -3.34 -4.70 8.84
N SER A 50 -4.09 -4.27 7.82
CA SER A 50 -3.56 -4.15 6.46
C SER A 50 -2.79 -2.85 6.30
N THR A 51 -1.62 -2.91 5.68
CA THR A 51 -0.81 -1.73 5.33
C THR A 51 -1.18 -1.18 3.95
N ALA A 52 -0.65 -0.01 3.58
CA ALA A 52 -0.79 0.49 2.22
C ALA A 52 -0.25 -0.51 1.16
N LEU A 53 0.79 -1.27 1.51
CA LEU A 53 1.35 -2.31 0.65
C LEU A 53 0.37 -3.47 0.44
N HIS A 54 -0.35 -3.92 1.48
CA HIS A 54 -1.42 -4.93 1.34
C HIS A 54 -2.54 -4.45 0.42
N ILE A 55 -3.01 -3.22 0.63
CA ILE A 55 -4.09 -2.62 -0.16
C ILE A 55 -3.70 -2.51 -1.63
N GLY A 56 -2.46 -2.08 -1.91
CA GLY A 56 -1.94 -1.99 -3.26
C GLY A 56 -1.79 -3.36 -3.93
N ALA A 57 -1.13 -4.28 -3.23
CA ALA A 57 -0.81 -5.60 -3.75
C ALA A 57 -2.05 -6.44 -4.03
N GLY A 58 -3.14 -6.29 -3.27
CA GLY A 58 -4.39 -7.02 -3.47
C GLY A 58 -5.42 -6.37 -4.41
N SER A 59 -5.10 -5.23 -5.04
CA SER A 59 -6.08 -4.47 -5.84
C SER A 59 -5.77 -4.45 -7.33
N ASN A 60 -6.62 -5.07 -8.15
CA ASN A 60 -6.45 -5.19 -9.62
C ASN A 60 -6.27 -3.86 -10.40
N ASN A 61 -6.51 -2.71 -9.77
CA ASN A 61 -6.36 -1.39 -10.40
C ASN A 61 -5.04 -0.68 -10.01
N VAL A 62 -4.19 -1.35 -9.25
CA VAL A 62 -2.90 -0.82 -8.78
C VAL A 62 -1.77 -1.37 -9.63
N THR A 63 -0.95 -0.44 -10.09
CA THR A 63 0.24 -0.64 -10.93
C THR A 63 1.48 -0.92 -10.08
N LEU A 64 2.51 -1.51 -10.70
CA LEU A 64 3.77 -1.87 -10.02
C LEU A 64 4.51 -0.64 -9.46
N ASP A 65 4.49 0.49 -10.15
CA ASP A 65 5.15 1.74 -9.72
C ASP A 65 4.73 2.21 -8.31
N LYS A 66 3.46 2.03 -7.95
CA LYS A 66 2.95 2.34 -6.60
C LYS A 66 3.50 1.37 -5.55
N ILE A 67 3.67 0.10 -5.91
CA ILE A 67 4.24 -0.91 -5.02
C ILE A 67 5.72 -0.63 -4.79
N GLU A 68 6.47 -0.36 -5.86
CA GLU A 68 7.88 0.03 -5.80
C GLU A 68 8.08 1.28 -4.95
N LEU A 69 7.25 2.31 -5.14
CA LEU A 69 7.33 3.53 -4.34
C LEU A 69 7.12 3.27 -2.85
N LEU A 70 6.14 2.44 -2.49
CA LEU A 70 5.90 2.07 -1.08
C LEU A 70 7.11 1.34 -0.48
N VAL A 71 7.66 0.35 -1.20
CA VAL A 71 8.84 -0.41 -0.75
C VAL A 71 10.05 0.50 -0.61
N ALA A 72 10.33 1.34 -1.61
CA ALA A 72 11.41 2.32 -1.57
C ALA A 72 11.26 3.32 -0.40
N SER A 73 10.02 3.52 0.07
CA SER A 73 9.69 4.39 1.21
C SER A 73 9.66 3.63 2.55
N GLY A 74 10.17 2.40 2.60
CA GLY A 74 10.30 1.62 3.83
C GLY A 74 9.05 0.83 4.22
N ALA A 75 8.20 0.47 3.26
CA ALA A 75 7.12 -0.48 3.52
C ALA A 75 7.68 -1.85 3.94
N ASP A 76 7.14 -2.41 5.02
CA ASP A 76 7.47 -3.76 5.47
C ASP A 76 6.80 -4.78 4.54
N VAL A 77 7.62 -5.45 3.72
CA VAL A 77 7.18 -6.47 2.76
C VAL A 77 6.72 -7.76 3.43
N ASN A 78 7.14 -8.01 4.68
CA ASN A 78 6.82 -9.20 5.46
C ASN A 78 5.68 -8.99 6.46
N ALA A 79 5.14 -7.76 6.54
CA ALA A 79 4.01 -7.45 7.39
C ALA A 79 2.83 -8.39 7.08
N LYS A 80 2.16 -8.87 8.14
CA LYS A 80 0.98 -9.74 8.03
C LYS A 80 -0.28 -9.00 8.49
N ASN A 81 -1.33 -9.09 7.69
CA ASN A 81 -2.65 -8.63 8.07
C ASN A 81 -3.30 -9.55 9.14
N SER A 82 -4.53 -9.25 9.55
CA SER A 82 -5.27 -10.06 10.54
C SER A 82 -5.59 -11.49 10.09
N SER A 83 -5.56 -11.76 8.78
CA SER A 83 -5.71 -13.11 8.21
C SER A 83 -4.37 -13.88 8.13
N GLY A 84 -3.25 -13.24 8.50
CA GLY A 84 -1.92 -13.83 8.38
C GLY A 84 -1.31 -13.74 6.99
N GLU A 85 -1.93 -12.99 6.08
CA GLU A 85 -1.50 -12.82 4.69
C GLU A 85 -0.49 -11.67 4.58
N THR A 86 0.54 -11.85 3.77
CA THR A 86 1.47 -10.79 3.35
C THR A 86 0.96 -10.08 2.10
N ALA A 87 1.62 -8.98 1.71
CA ALA A 87 1.35 -8.33 0.42
C ALA A 87 1.56 -9.28 -0.77
N LEU A 88 2.57 -10.16 -0.71
CA LEU A 88 2.83 -11.17 -1.74
C LEU A 88 1.67 -12.17 -1.83
N ASP A 89 1.10 -12.61 -0.71
CA ASP A 89 -0.03 -13.54 -0.69
C ASP A 89 -1.26 -12.93 -1.36
N LEU A 90 -1.53 -11.65 -1.09
CA LEU A 90 -2.63 -10.93 -1.73
C LEU A 90 -2.38 -10.70 -3.24
N ALA A 91 -1.14 -10.43 -3.65
CA ALA A 91 -0.79 -10.24 -5.05
C ALA A 91 -1.03 -11.50 -5.91
N LYS A 92 -0.84 -12.70 -5.33
CA LYS A 92 -1.10 -13.97 -6.02
C LYS A 92 -2.58 -14.22 -6.32
N LEU A 93 -3.49 -13.48 -5.68
CA LEU A 93 -4.94 -13.57 -5.94
C LEU A 93 -5.37 -12.71 -7.14
N ARG A 94 -4.47 -11.89 -7.69
CA ARG A 94 -4.75 -11.04 -8.84
C ARG A 94 -4.72 -11.84 -10.13
N THR A 95 -5.58 -11.42 -11.05
CA THR A 95 -5.73 -12.05 -12.37
C THR A 95 -5.41 -11.09 -13.51
N ASP A 96 -4.94 -9.88 -13.21
CA ASP A 96 -4.57 -8.86 -14.20
C ASP A 96 -3.06 -8.89 -14.47
N ASP A 97 -2.64 -8.26 -15.58
CA ASP A 97 -1.25 -8.30 -16.05
C ASP A 97 -0.25 -7.74 -15.02
N ASN A 98 -0.66 -6.74 -14.22
CA ASN A 98 0.18 -6.19 -13.16
C ASN A 98 0.38 -7.19 -12.00
N GLY A 99 -0.54 -8.12 -11.79
CA GLY A 99 -0.46 -9.11 -10.72
C GLY A 99 0.81 -9.95 -10.80
N SER A 100 1.13 -10.48 -12.00
CA SER A 100 2.35 -11.25 -12.23
C SER A 100 3.62 -10.45 -11.94
N MET A 101 3.66 -9.19 -12.38
CA MET A 101 4.81 -8.31 -12.16
C MET A 101 5.00 -7.99 -10.67
N ILE A 102 3.91 -7.73 -9.94
CA ILE A 102 3.94 -7.46 -8.49
C ILE A 102 4.37 -8.71 -7.71
N VAL A 103 3.87 -9.89 -8.08
CA VAL A 103 4.27 -11.16 -7.48
C VAL A 103 5.77 -11.41 -7.66
N GLU A 104 6.28 -11.23 -8.88
CA GLU A 104 7.71 -11.38 -9.19
C GLU A 104 8.55 -10.41 -8.36
N TYR A 105 8.20 -9.12 -8.37
CA TYR A 105 8.90 -8.09 -7.62
C TYR A 105 8.97 -8.39 -6.12
N LEU A 106 7.83 -8.66 -5.48
CA LEU A 106 7.76 -8.94 -4.05
C LEU A 106 8.47 -10.27 -3.67
N SER A 107 8.39 -11.29 -4.54
CA SER A 107 9.08 -12.57 -4.30
C SER A 107 10.60 -12.40 -4.30
N ASN A 108 11.12 -11.56 -5.20
CA ASN A 108 12.56 -11.26 -5.28
C ASN A 108 13.07 -10.55 -4.02
N LEU A 109 12.30 -9.62 -3.45
CA LEU A 109 12.68 -8.91 -2.23
C LEU A 109 12.75 -9.87 -1.01
N ILE A 110 11.74 -10.72 -0.85
CA ILE A 110 11.68 -11.67 0.28
C ILE A 110 12.78 -12.74 0.18
N SER A 111 13.19 -13.11 -1.04
CA SER A 111 14.24 -14.11 -1.25
C SER A 111 15.66 -13.60 -0.95
N THR A 112 15.81 -12.28 -0.72
CA THR A 112 17.12 -11.64 -0.47
C THR A 112 17.42 -11.37 1.00
N GLU A 113 16.50 -11.71 1.92
CA GLU A 113 16.67 -11.65 3.38
C GLU A 113 17.11 -13.00 3.96
#